data_AF-A0A420P4R1-F1
#
_entry.id   AF-A0A420P4R1-F1
#
_cell.length_a   1.000
_cell.length_b   1.000
_cell.length_c   1.000
_cell.angle_alpha   90.00
_cell.angle_beta   90.00
_cell.angle_gamma   90.00
#
_symmetry.space_group_name_H-M   'P 1'
#
loop_
_entity.id
_entity.type
_entity.pdbx_description
1 polymer ?
#
loop_
_entity_poly.entity_id
_entity_poly.type
_entity_poly.pdbx_seq_one_letter_code
_entity_poly.pdbx_strand_id
1 'polypeptide(L)'
;MSASKTYRAAQLSAKAERLATTHLKNVEIGKRSIRLYVSPAPVNFAERRSVLRALEQYGPVEFFKLMPGQGSAFISLMKESEAAAKAVCSSPVNITVPSSCKEPRSAVKVDGLKPRFEKQPSQPSNPEDTKFVIEITESPAYNHNGSSSSFLARVWPDFVTENRTLASTTLRQSLPNSIAAKGLSHWAIDFGKETTMDSRKIDRVQTRNWIPTKIKTPPREPVPRAVGEWERRHMQHRRQSEQETRTTSEDQGT
;
A
#
# COMPACT_ATOMS: atom_id res chain seq x y z
N MET A 1 -10.40 -22.45 -41.56
CA MET A 1 -9.53 -21.69 -40.62
C MET A 1 -10.25 -20.41 -40.22
N SER A 2 -10.06 -19.92 -38.98
CA SER A 2 -10.27 -18.50 -38.59
C SER A 2 -11.55 -18.08 -37.80
N ALA A 3 -11.98 -18.85 -36.78
CA ALA A 3 -12.82 -18.31 -35.69
C ALA A 3 -11.98 -18.02 -34.41
N SER A 4 -11.00 -18.86 -34.11
CA SER A 4 -10.14 -18.69 -32.92
C SER A 4 -9.15 -17.51 -33.04
N LYS A 5 -8.78 -17.13 -34.28
CA LYS A 5 -7.84 -16.03 -34.54
C LYS A 5 -8.49 -14.66 -34.31
N THR A 6 -9.77 -14.52 -34.67
CA THR A 6 -10.55 -13.29 -34.46
C THR A 6 -10.91 -13.10 -32.99
N TYR A 7 -11.30 -14.17 -32.28
CA TYR A 7 -11.55 -14.12 -30.83
C TYR A 7 -10.31 -13.69 -30.03
N ARG A 8 -9.13 -14.24 -30.36
CA ARG A 8 -7.87 -13.85 -29.71
C ARG A 8 -7.49 -12.41 -30.02
N ALA A 9 -7.72 -11.93 -31.25
CA ALA A 9 -7.50 -10.52 -31.60
C ALA A 9 -8.44 -9.59 -30.82
N ALA A 10 -9.73 -9.94 -30.69
CA ALA A 10 -10.69 -9.17 -29.90
C ALA A 10 -10.33 -9.12 -28.40
N GLN A 11 -9.89 -10.24 -27.81
CA GLN A 11 -9.40 -10.28 -26.44
C GLN A 11 -8.16 -9.40 -26.22
N LEU A 12 -7.23 -9.40 -27.18
CA LEU A 12 -6.03 -8.57 -27.13
C LEU A 12 -6.37 -7.07 -27.25
N SER A 13 -7.32 -6.70 -28.11
CA SER A 13 -7.82 -5.32 -28.22
C SER A 13 -8.48 -4.85 -26.91
N ALA A 14 -9.42 -5.64 -26.38
CA ALA A 14 -10.09 -5.32 -25.13
C ALA A 14 -9.12 -5.20 -23.94
N LYS A 15 -8.07 -6.03 -23.92
CA LYS A 15 -7.00 -5.94 -22.92
C LYS A 15 -6.18 -4.66 -23.10
N ALA A 16 -5.83 -4.29 -24.32
CA ALA A 16 -5.08 -3.06 -24.61
C ALA A 16 -5.87 -1.81 -24.20
N GLU A 17 -7.18 -1.77 -24.49
CA GLU A 17 -8.08 -0.69 -24.07
C GLU A 17 -8.19 -0.58 -22.54
N ARG A 18 -8.31 -1.72 -21.84
CA ARG A 18 -8.29 -1.74 -20.36
C ARG A 18 -6.96 -1.20 -19.82
N LEU A 19 -5.83 -1.58 -20.41
CA LEU A 19 -4.52 -1.07 -19.98
C LEU A 19 -4.39 0.43 -20.25
N ALA A 20 -4.82 0.92 -21.41
CA ALA A 20 -4.79 2.33 -21.76
C ALA A 20 -5.65 3.18 -20.80
N THR A 21 -6.88 2.73 -20.53
CA THR A 21 -7.79 3.41 -19.58
C THR A 21 -7.23 3.40 -18.15
N THR A 22 -6.62 2.30 -17.69
CA THR A 22 -5.97 2.28 -16.36
C THR A 22 -4.76 3.21 -16.29
N HIS A 23 -3.99 3.33 -17.37
CA HIS A 23 -2.84 4.24 -17.42
C HIS A 23 -3.28 5.70 -17.32
N LEU A 24 -4.32 6.09 -18.06
CA LEU A 24 -4.87 7.45 -17.98
C LEU A 24 -5.36 7.78 -16.56
N LYS A 25 -6.07 6.85 -15.91
CA LYS A 25 -6.51 7.00 -14.52
C LYS A 25 -5.33 7.15 -13.55
N ASN A 26 -4.28 6.34 -13.71
CA ASN A 26 -3.08 6.43 -12.87
C ASN A 26 -2.37 7.79 -13.02
N VAL A 27 -2.30 8.32 -14.25
CA VAL A 27 -1.72 9.65 -14.51
C VAL A 27 -2.56 10.74 -13.86
N GLU A 28 -3.87 10.67 -13.95
CA GLU A 28 -4.80 11.62 -13.31
C GLU A 28 -4.69 11.59 -11.79
N ILE A 29 -4.69 10.39 -11.20
CA ILE A 29 -4.53 10.17 -9.76
C ILE A 29 -3.16 10.68 -9.28
N GLY A 30 -2.10 10.47 -10.07
CA GLY A 30 -0.76 11.00 -9.76
C GLY A 30 -0.73 12.52 -9.67
N LYS A 31 -1.44 13.23 -10.56
CA LYS A 31 -1.54 14.71 -10.53
C LYS A 31 -2.31 15.25 -9.32
N ARG A 32 -3.14 14.43 -8.69
CA ARG A 32 -3.94 14.78 -7.50
C ARG A 32 -3.28 14.36 -6.19
N SER A 33 -2.18 13.62 -6.28
CA SER A 33 -1.51 12.97 -5.17
C SER A 33 -0.45 13.89 -4.54
N ILE A 34 -0.59 14.15 -3.25
CA ILE A 34 0.36 14.95 -2.48
C ILE A 34 0.84 14.19 -1.25
N ARG A 35 2.12 14.38 -0.91
CA ARG A 35 2.74 13.87 0.31
C ARG A 35 2.97 15.02 1.27
N LEU A 36 2.72 14.76 2.54
CA LEU A 36 2.74 15.75 3.59
C LEU A 36 3.73 15.31 4.66
N TYR A 37 4.59 16.21 5.08
CA TYR A 37 5.43 16.04 6.26
C TYR A 37 5.00 17.03 7.31
N VAL A 38 4.65 16.53 8.50
CA VAL A 38 4.15 17.35 9.60
C VAL A 38 5.17 17.32 10.73
N SER A 39 5.65 18.50 11.12
CA SER A 39 6.57 18.68 12.24
C SER A 39 5.96 19.65 13.26
N PRO A 40 5.79 19.26 14.53
CA PRO A 40 6.07 17.94 15.13
C PRO A 40 5.11 16.84 14.67
N ALA A 41 5.44 15.56 14.91
CA ALA A 41 4.61 14.44 14.46
C ALA A 41 3.24 14.43 15.17
N PRO A 42 2.10 14.43 14.46
CA PRO A 42 0.78 14.48 15.08
C PRO A 42 0.40 13.11 15.65
N VAL A 43 0.37 13.02 16.97
CA VAL A 43 0.09 11.78 17.72
C VAL A 43 -1.41 11.60 17.88
N ASN A 44 -2.13 12.69 18.16
CA ASN A 44 -3.54 12.66 18.54
C ASN A 44 -4.49 12.76 17.34
N PHE A 45 -5.71 12.26 17.50
CA PHE A 45 -6.76 12.39 16.48
C PHE A 45 -7.09 13.86 16.17
N ALA A 46 -7.15 14.71 17.20
CA ALA A 46 -7.41 16.14 17.04
C ALA A 46 -6.36 16.82 16.14
N GLU A 47 -5.08 16.51 16.37
CA GLU A 47 -3.95 17.03 15.59
C GLU A 47 -3.99 16.54 14.14
N ARG A 48 -4.32 15.26 13.92
CA ARG A 48 -4.50 14.72 12.57
C ARG A 48 -5.70 15.37 11.85
N ARG A 49 -6.81 15.63 12.57
CA ARG A 49 -7.99 16.28 12.01
C ARG A 49 -7.75 17.76 11.70
N SER A 50 -6.90 18.45 12.46
CA SER A 50 -6.50 19.82 12.14
C SER A 50 -5.60 19.89 10.91
N VAL A 51 -4.68 18.93 10.73
CA VAL A 51 -3.90 18.81 9.47
C VAL A 51 -4.85 18.62 8.29
N LEU A 52 -5.82 17.71 8.41
CA LEU A 52 -6.81 17.48 7.36
C LEU A 52 -7.67 18.74 7.10
N ARG A 53 -8.09 19.46 8.14
CA ARG A 53 -8.84 20.71 8.01
C ARG A 53 -8.05 21.80 7.26
N ALA A 54 -6.74 21.87 7.49
CA ALA A 54 -5.88 22.80 6.76
C ALA A 54 -5.80 22.43 5.28
N LEU A 55 -5.73 21.14 4.95
CA LEU A 55 -5.77 20.69 3.55
C LEU A 55 -7.11 20.99 2.87
N GLU A 56 -8.22 20.83 3.60
CA GLU A 56 -9.56 21.12 3.11
C GLU A 56 -9.71 22.59 2.66
N GLN A 57 -8.87 23.52 3.11
CA GLN A 57 -8.84 24.91 2.64
C GLN A 57 -8.46 25.04 1.16
N TYR A 58 -7.65 24.11 0.65
CA TYR A 58 -7.23 24.10 -0.76
C TYR A 58 -8.21 23.37 -1.67
N GLY A 59 -8.99 22.44 -1.11
CA GLY A 59 -10.05 21.73 -1.82
C GLY A 59 -10.47 20.43 -1.13
N PRO A 60 -11.50 19.75 -1.67
CA PRO A 60 -11.99 18.50 -1.10
C PRO A 60 -10.92 17.41 -1.14
N VAL A 61 -10.73 16.71 -0.02
CA VAL A 61 -9.80 15.58 0.11
C VAL A 61 -10.58 14.28 -0.07
N GLU A 62 -10.14 13.44 -1.01
CA GLU A 62 -10.75 12.12 -1.26
C GLU A 62 -10.15 11.05 -0.35
N PHE A 63 -8.85 11.14 -0.08
CA PHE A 63 -8.12 10.15 0.69
C PHE A 63 -7.07 10.83 1.57
N PHE A 64 -6.95 10.39 2.83
CA PHE A 64 -5.93 10.87 3.76
C PHE A 64 -5.46 9.71 4.63
N LYS A 65 -4.16 9.40 4.59
CA LYS A 65 -3.59 8.27 5.32
C LYS A 65 -2.17 8.54 5.81
N LEU A 66 -1.87 8.06 7.01
CA LEU A 66 -0.51 8.03 7.56
C LEU A 66 0.35 6.98 6.82
N MET A 67 1.57 7.34 6.45
CA MET A 67 2.51 6.40 5.84
C MET A 67 3.06 5.41 6.88
N PRO A 68 3.02 4.09 6.60
CA PRO A 68 3.58 3.11 7.51
C PRO A 68 5.10 3.32 7.66
N GLY A 69 5.61 3.22 8.87
CA GLY A 69 7.04 3.44 9.18
C GLY A 69 7.46 4.91 9.31
N GLN A 70 6.56 5.88 9.06
CA GLN A 70 6.86 7.31 9.18
C GLN A 70 5.71 8.03 9.91
N GLY A 71 5.87 8.26 11.22
CA GLY A 71 4.82 8.87 12.07
C GLY A 71 4.51 10.35 11.78
N SER A 72 5.34 11.02 11.00
CA SER A 72 5.18 12.42 10.58
C SER A 72 4.77 12.59 9.11
N ALA A 73 4.72 11.49 8.33
CA ALA A 73 4.47 11.56 6.89
C ALA A 73 3.08 11.02 6.55
N PHE A 74 2.32 11.79 5.77
CA PHE A 74 1.00 11.44 5.29
C PHE A 74 0.96 11.44 3.77
N ILE A 75 0.10 10.60 3.23
CA ILE A 75 -0.27 10.60 1.82
C ILE A 75 -1.73 11.06 1.71
N SER A 76 -1.97 12.03 0.83
CA SER A 76 -3.29 12.60 0.60
C SER A 76 -3.60 12.60 -0.90
N LEU A 77 -4.87 12.36 -1.24
CA LEU A 77 -5.39 12.49 -2.60
C LEU A 77 -6.45 13.59 -2.61
N MET A 78 -6.20 14.63 -3.39
CA MET A 78 -7.18 15.70 -3.60
C MET A 78 -8.21 15.28 -4.64
N LYS A 79 -9.44 15.79 -4.55
CA LYS A 79 -10.47 15.54 -5.56
C LYS A 79 -10.11 16.16 -6.91
N GLU A 80 -9.52 17.35 -6.88
CA GLU A 80 -9.16 18.14 -8.06
C GLU A 80 -7.63 18.28 -8.19
N SER A 81 -7.10 18.26 -9.42
CA SER A 81 -5.65 18.40 -9.65
C SER A 81 -5.14 19.82 -9.40
N GLU A 82 -5.99 20.82 -9.64
CA GLU A 82 -5.65 22.22 -9.37
C GLU A 82 -5.49 22.48 -7.88
N ALA A 83 -6.32 21.84 -7.04
CA ALA A 83 -6.22 21.93 -5.58
C ALA A 83 -4.91 21.33 -5.05
N ALA A 84 -4.46 20.21 -5.64
CA ALA A 84 -3.16 19.62 -5.32
C ALA A 84 -2.00 20.56 -5.67
N ALA A 85 -2.01 21.16 -6.87
CA ALA A 85 -0.99 22.13 -7.27
C ALA A 85 -0.97 23.37 -6.36
N LYS A 86 -2.14 23.91 -6.00
CA LYS A 86 -2.26 25.04 -5.05
C LYS A 86 -1.70 24.70 -3.67
N ALA A 87 -1.97 23.49 -3.16
CA ALA A 87 -1.43 23.03 -1.89
C ALA A 87 0.10 22.93 -1.93
N VAL A 88 0.68 22.43 -3.03
CA VAL A 88 2.14 22.37 -3.20
C VAL A 88 2.74 23.77 -3.30
N CYS A 89 2.15 24.69 -4.07
CA CYS A 89 2.64 26.06 -4.20
C CYS A 89 2.56 26.88 -2.91
N SER A 90 1.65 26.53 -2.00
CA SER A 90 1.50 27.20 -0.70
C SER A 90 2.32 26.54 0.42
N SER A 91 3.08 25.50 0.10
CA SER A 91 4.02 24.88 1.02
C SER A 91 5.17 25.84 1.34
N PRO A 92 5.62 25.94 2.61
CA PRO A 92 5.12 25.25 3.80
C PRO A 92 3.95 25.98 4.49
N VAL A 93 3.03 25.19 5.09
CA VAL A 93 1.82 25.69 5.76
C VAL A 93 1.94 25.59 7.27
N ASN A 94 1.66 26.68 7.99
CA ASN A 94 1.67 26.71 9.45
C ASN A 94 0.25 26.57 9.99
N ILE A 95 0.06 25.64 10.94
CA ILE A 95 -1.23 25.42 11.59
C ILE A 95 -1.09 25.48 13.11
N THR A 96 -2.13 25.95 13.77
CA THR A 96 -2.19 26.03 15.23
C THR A 96 -3.36 25.18 15.71
N VAL A 97 -3.10 24.27 16.64
CA VAL A 97 -4.11 23.39 17.23
C VAL A 97 -4.43 23.87 18.63
N PRO A 98 -5.66 24.36 18.87
CA PRO A 98 -6.09 24.76 20.19
C PRO A 98 -5.98 23.60 21.18
N SER A 99 -5.39 23.86 22.34
CA SER A 99 -5.26 22.88 23.42
C SER A 99 -6.60 22.30 23.89
N SER A 100 -7.71 23.04 23.73
CA SER A 100 -9.07 22.60 24.05
C SER A 100 -9.56 21.41 23.22
N CYS A 101 -8.95 21.12 22.06
CA CYS A 101 -9.29 19.96 21.24
C CYS A 101 -8.56 18.67 21.69
N LYS A 102 -7.64 18.75 22.66
CA LYS A 102 -6.85 17.60 23.16
C LYS A 102 -7.52 16.83 24.30
N GLU A 103 -8.66 17.30 24.81
CA GLU A 103 -9.31 16.74 26.01
C GLU A 103 -9.96 15.37 25.69
N PRO A 104 -9.48 14.26 26.29
CA PRO A 104 -10.12 12.96 26.11
C PRO A 104 -11.44 12.94 26.88
N ARG A 105 -12.57 12.84 26.17
CA ARG A 105 -13.85 12.47 26.80
C ARG A 105 -13.76 11.01 27.21
N SER A 106 -13.40 10.73 28.46
CA SER A 106 -13.46 9.37 29.00
C SER A 106 -14.93 8.98 29.24
N ALA A 107 -15.28 7.74 28.87
CA ALA A 107 -16.59 7.19 29.18
C ALA A 107 -16.56 6.63 30.61
N VAL A 108 -17.35 7.22 31.51
CA VAL A 108 -17.61 6.63 32.82
C VAL A 108 -18.57 5.45 32.65
N LYS A 109 -18.35 4.38 33.44
CA LYS A 109 -19.20 3.17 33.46
C LYS A 109 -20.67 3.54 33.54
N VAL A 110 -21.46 2.96 32.63
CA VAL A 110 -22.91 3.14 32.55
C VAL A 110 -23.57 2.11 33.47
N ASP A 111 -24.04 2.55 34.64
CA ASP A 111 -25.23 1.92 35.23
C ASP A 111 -26.44 2.38 34.39
N GLY A 112 -27.25 1.41 34.00
CA GLY A 112 -28.14 1.47 32.84
C GLY A 112 -29.00 2.72 32.69
N LEU A 113 -29.15 3.11 31.41
CA LEU A 113 -30.21 3.93 30.78
C LEU A 113 -29.95 5.40 30.43
N LYS A 114 -28.76 5.99 30.67
CA LYS A 114 -28.37 7.21 29.94
C LYS A 114 -26.86 7.47 29.98
N PRO A 115 -26.15 7.57 28.84
CA PRO A 115 -24.76 8.01 28.85
C PRO A 115 -24.70 9.50 29.21
N ARG A 116 -24.21 9.80 30.42
CA ARG A 116 -23.86 11.16 30.85
C ARG A 116 -22.37 11.37 30.59
N PHE A 117 -22.04 12.31 29.71
CA PHE A 117 -20.66 12.73 29.47
C PHE A 117 -20.31 13.82 30.48
N GLU A 118 -19.55 13.49 31.53
CA GLU A 118 -18.96 14.50 32.39
C GLU A 118 -17.61 14.96 31.85
N LYS A 119 -17.39 16.27 31.88
CA LYS A 119 -16.10 16.89 31.57
C LYS A 119 -15.18 16.63 32.75
N GLN A 120 -14.26 15.68 32.61
CA GLN A 120 -13.26 15.40 33.64
C GLN A 120 -12.40 16.67 33.81
N PRO A 121 -12.21 17.21 35.03
CA PRO A 121 -11.29 18.32 35.24
C PRO A 121 -9.87 17.80 35.00
N SER A 122 -9.30 18.14 33.84
CA SER A 122 -7.92 17.84 33.51
C SER A 122 -6.97 18.62 34.42
N GLN A 123 -5.91 17.96 34.90
CA GLN A 123 -4.79 18.62 35.56
C GLN A 123 -4.27 19.82 34.75
N PRO A 124 -3.70 20.84 35.41
CA PRO A 124 -3.17 22.03 34.74
C PRO A 124 -1.84 21.70 34.05
N SER A 125 -1.88 20.98 32.94
CA SER A 125 -0.80 21.07 31.94
C SER A 125 -1.08 22.33 31.13
N ASN A 126 -0.13 23.27 31.09
CA ASN A 126 -0.27 24.55 30.38
C ASN A 126 -0.99 24.39 29.03
N PRO A 127 -2.05 25.18 28.76
CA PRO A 127 -2.78 25.14 27.50
C PRO A 127 -1.97 25.84 26.40
N GLU A 128 -0.79 25.33 26.08
CA GLU A 128 -0.02 25.86 24.96
C GLU A 128 -0.57 25.30 23.66
N ASP A 129 -1.02 26.23 22.81
CA ASP A 129 -1.43 25.94 21.45
C ASP A 129 -0.27 25.31 20.69
N THR A 130 -0.50 24.13 20.12
CA THR A 130 0.55 23.40 19.42
C THR A 130 0.61 23.85 17.98
N LYS A 131 1.77 24.37 17.59
CA LYS A 131 2.05 24.82 16.23
C LYS A 131 2.66 23.65 15.46
N PHE A 132 2.14 23.41 14.25
CA PHE A 132 2.70 22.43 13.32
C PHE A 132 3.05 23.12 12.01
N VAL A 133 4.15 22.68 11.43
CA VAL A 133 4.58 23.03 10.08
C VAL A 133 4.29 21.84 9.18
N ILE A 134 3.58 22.08 8.09
CA ILE A 134 3.23 21.10 7.08
C ILE A 134 4.01 21.43 5.82
N GLU A 135 4.91 20.54 5.43
CA GLU A 135 5.57 20.58 4.13
C GLU A 135 4.80 19.70 3.15
N ILE A 136 4.33 20.30 2.07
CA ILE A 136 3.54 19.64 1.03
C ILE A 136 4.44 19.45 -0.19
N THR A 137 4.51 18.21 -0.68
CA THR A 137 5.29 17.82 -1.86
C THR A 137 4.43 17.00 -2.81
N GLU A 138 4.73 17.08 -4.11
CA GLU A 138 4.04 16.25 -5.10
C GLU A 138 4.42 14.78 -4.92
N SER A 139 3.45 13.88 -5.10
CA SER A 139 3.71 12.43 -5.06
C SER A 139 3.06 11.70 -6.23
N PRO A 140 3.47 11.99 -7.48
CA PRO A 140 2.85 11.41 -8.67
C PRO A 140 3.12 9.91 -8.82
N ALA A 141 4.18 9.39 -8.19
CA ALA A 141 4.58 7.99 -8.26
C ALA A 141 3.85 7.08 -7.24
N TYR A 142 3.06 7.63 -6.31
CA TYR A 142 2.40 6.82 -5.29
C TYR A 142 1.24 6.02 -5.90
N ASN A 143 1.28 4.70 -5.70
CA ASN A 143 0.24 3.80 -6.21
C ASN A 143 -0.98 3.78 -5.28
N HIS A 144 -1.94 4.64 -5.60
CA HIS A 144 -3.22 4.73 -4.91
C HIS A 144 -4.18 3.57 -5.21
N ASN A 145 -3.91 2.71 -6.21
CA ASN A 145 -4.86 1.66 -6.63
C ASN A 145 -5.24 0.68 -5.52
N GLY A 146 -4.38 0.49 -4.52
CA GLY A 146 -4.67 -0.38 -3.37
C GLY A 146 -5.45 0.29 -2.24
N SER A 147 -5.38 1.62 -2.12
CA SER A 147 -5.87 2.37 -0.95
C SER A 147 -6.94 3.44 -1.25
N SER A 148 -7.00 3.95 -2.47
CA SER A 148 -7.90 5.05 -2.89
C SER A 148 -9.24 4.56 -3.43
N SER A 149 -9.41 3.26 -3.70
CA SER A 149 -10.75 2.72 -3.93
C SER A 149 -11.51 2.87 -2.61
N SER A 150 -12.42 3.86 -2.52
CA SER A 150 -13.26 4.10 -1.34
C SER A 150 -13.70 2.77 -0.75
N PHE A 151 -13.38 2.52 0.53
CA PHE A 151 -13.76 1.28 1.22
C PHE A 151 -15.27 1.05 1.20
N LEU A 152 -16.05 2.14 1.08
CA LEU A 152 -17.50 2.11 0.93
C LEU A 152 -17.96 1.72 -0.47
N ALA A 153 -17.12 1.92 -1.50
CA ALA A 153 -17.39 1.56 -2.88
C ALA A 153 -16.86 0.16 -3.26
N ARG A 154 -16.15 -0.51 -2.36
CA ARG A 154 -15.78 -1.91 -2.58
C ARG A 154 -16.99 -2.80 -2.40
N VAL A 155 -17.21 -3.66 -3.38
CA VAL A 155 -18.09 -4.82 -3.21
C VAL A 155 -17.55 -5.61 -2.03
N TRP A 156 -18.42 -5.92 -1.08
CA TRP A 156 -18.07 -6.76 0.06
C TRP A 156 -17.39 -8.05 -0.46
N PRO A 157 -16.26 -8.47 0.14
CA PRO A 157 -15.57 -9.68 -0.30
C PRO A 157 -16.52 -10.88 -0.33
N ASP A 158 -16.38 -11.74 -1.33
CA ASP A 158 -17.33 -12.84 -1.56
C ASP A 158 -17.49 -13.73 -0.31
N PHE A 159 -16.39 -14.01 0.39
CA PHE A 159 -16.40 -14.80 1.64
C PHE A 159 -17.32 -14.21 2.72
N VAL A 160 -17.47 -12.89 2.79
CA VAL A 160 -18.38 -12.24 3.75
C VAL A 160 -19.82 -12.56 3.41
N THR A 161 -20.16 -12.59 2.12
CA THR A 161 -21.51 -12.84 1.63
C THR A 161 -21.85 -14.34 1.53
N GLU A 162 -20.85 -15.21 1.49
CA GLU A 162 -21.00 -16.65 1.39
C GLU A 162 -21.29 -17.31 2.75
N ASN A 163 -20.90 -16.67 3.86
CA ASN A 163 -21.11 -17.19 5.21
C ASN A 163 -22.60 -17.15 5.61
N ARG A 164 -23.29 -18.27 5.41
CA ARG A 164 -24.68 -18.51 5.87
C ARG A 164 -24.69 -19.15 7.26
N THR A 165 -24.50 -18.34 8.30
CA THR A 165 -24.72 -18.78 9.68
C THR A 165 -26.21 -18.71 10.03
N LEU A 166 -26.65 -19.48 11.04
CA LEU A 166 -28.04 -19.44 11.53
C LEU A 166 -28.45 -18.01 11.91
N ALA A 167 -27.57 -17.28 12.61
CA ALA A 167 -27.77 -15.88 12.96
C ALA A 167 -27.99 -15.01 11.71
N SER A 168 -27.18 -15.20 10.65
CA SER A 168 -27.32 -14.43 9.41
C SER A 168 -28.64 -14.69 8.68
N THR A 169 -29.10 -15.95 8.67
CA THR A 169 -30.35 -16.33 8.01
C THR A 169 -31.56 -15.81 8.75
N THR A 170 -31.57 -15.93 10.09
CA THR A 170 -32.67 -15.41 10.93
C THR A 170 -32.75 -13.90 10.83
N LEU A 171 -31.60 -13.21 10.90
CA LEU A 171 -31.59 -11.75 10.82
C LEU A 171 -32.06 -11.26 9.45
N ARG A 172 -31.63 -11.93 8.36
CA ARG A 172 -32.08 -11.61 7.00
C ARG A 172 -33.60 -11.72 6.85
N GLN A 173 -34.24 -12.67 7.52
CA GLN A 173 -35.70 -12.83 7.49
C GLN A 173 -36.43 -11.69 8.23
N SER A 174 -35.80 -11.11 9.26
CA SER A 174 -36.37 -10.00 10.03
C SER A 174 -36.14 -8.60 9.42
N LEU A 175 -35.25 -8.48 8.42
CA LEU A 175 -34.84 -7.19 7.87
C LEU A 175 -35.68 -6.79 6.65
N PRO A 176 -36.01 -5.50 6.49
CA PRO A 176 -36.65 -4.99 5.28
C PRO A 176 -35.68 -5.10 4.09
N ASN A 177 -36.23 -5.38 2.90
CA ASN A 177 -35.46 -5.48 1.65
C ASN A 177 -34.83 -4.12 1.28
N SER A 178 -33.62 -3.88 1.77
CA SER A 178 -32.86 -2.64 1.59
C SER A 178 -31.39 -2.95 1.29
N ILE A 179 -30.65 -1.95 0.78
CA ILE A 179 -29.21 -2.08 0.49
C ILE A 179 -28.43 -2.44 1.77
N ALA A 180 -28.83 -1.91 2.93
CA ALA A 180 -28.22 -2.20 4.21
C ALA A 180 -28.50 -3.61 4.72
N ALA A 181 -29.60 -4.25 4.31
CA ALA A 181 -30.00 -5.57 4.80
C ALA A 181 -28.97 -6.66 4.49
N LYS A 182 -28.27 -6.55 3.35
CA LYS A 182 -27.18 -7.47 2.98
C LYS A 182 -25.98 -7.36 3.91
N GLY A 183 -25.61 -6.15 4.32
CA GLY A 183 -24.51 -5.96 5.28
C GLY A 183 -24.92 -6.38 6.69
N LEU A 184 -26.12 -5.97 7.11
CA LEU A 184 -26.66 -6.27 8.43
C LEU A 184 -26.89 -7.76 8.65
N SER A 185 -27.37 -8.51 7.65
CA SER A 185 -27.52 -9.97 7.80
C SER A 185 -26.19 -10.65 8.12
N HIS A 186 -25.07 -10.15 7.60
CA HIS A 186 -23.75 -10.70 7.85
C HIS A 186 -22.98 -9.91 8.93
N TRP A 187 -23.65 -9.21 9.86
CA TRP A 187 -22.97 -8.38 10.85
C TRP A 187 -22.00 -9.15 11.77
N ALA A 188 -22.30 -10.41 12.05
CA ALA A 188 -21.45 -11.31 12.85
C ALA A 188 -20.38 -12.00 12.00
N ILE A 189 -19.68 -11.24 11.15
CA ILE A 189 -18.48 -11.75 10.47
C ILE A 189 -17.43 -11.98 11.55
N ASP A 190 -17.16 -13.25 11.81
CA ASP A 190 -15.89 -13.62 12.39
C ASP A 190 -14.85 -13.41 11.28
N PHE A 191 -14.05 -12.34 11.39
CA PHE A 191 -12.89 -12.14 10.49
C PHE A 191 -11.82 -13.23 10.70
N GLY A 192 -12.11 -14.22 11.56
CA GLY A 192 -11.16 -15.14 12.12
C GLY A 192 -10.13 -14.36 12.92
N LYS A 193 -9.19 -15.07 13.54
CA LYS A 193 -7.85 -14.50 13.60
C LYS A 193 -7.51 -14.18 12.15
N GLU A 194 -7.43 -12.89 11.81
CA GLU A 194 -6.78 -12.44 10.60
C GLU A 194 -5.58 -13.37 10.45
N THR A 195 -5.51 -14.13 9.35
CA THR A 195 -4.27 -14.82 9.04
C THR A 195 -3.31 -13.67 8.89
N THR A 196 -2.65 -13.33 9.98
CA THR A 196 -1.61 -12.33 10.06
C THR A 196 -0.60 -12.93 9.11
N MET A 197 -0.68 -12.50 7.85
CA MET A 197 0.36 -12.73 6.88
C MET A 197 1.59 -12.28 7.64
N ASP A 198 2.45 -13.26 7.94
CA ASP A 198 3.68 -13.03 8.69
C ASP A 198 4.29 -11.71 8.21
N SER A 199 4.67 -10.81 9.10
CA SER A 199 5.05 -9.44 8.72
C SER A 199 6.12 -9.42 7.61
N ARG A 200 6.94 -10.48 7.57
CA ARG A 200 7.90 -10.80 6.48
C ARG A 200 7.26 -11.07 5.13
N LYS A 201 6.10 -11.74 5.07
CA LYS A 201 5.32 -11.96 3.85
C LYS A 201 4.70 -10.66 3.35
N ILE A 202 4.20 -9.82 4.25
CA ILE A 202 3.66 -8.49 3.90
C ILE A 202 4.78 -7.62 3.32
N ASP A 203 5.93 -7.57 4.01
CA ASP A 203 7.10 -6.84 3.57
C ASP A 203 7.55 -7.35 2.19
N ARG A 204 7.74 -8.67 2.02
CA ARG A 204 8.13 -9.27 0.73
C ARG A 204 7.16 -8.95 -0.41
N VAL A 205 5.85 -8.92 -0.17
CA VAL A 205 4.85 -8.54 -1.19
C VAL A 205 4.92 -7.05 -1.49
N GLN A 206 5.09 -6.21 -0.47
CA GLN A 206 5.32 -4.78 -0.65
C GLN A 206 6.62 -4.55 -1.41
N THR A 207 7.77 -5.06 -0.98
CA THR A 207 9.05 -4.94 -1.70
C THR A 207 8.95 -5.45 -3.14
N ARG A 208 8.28 -6.59 -3.38
CA ARG A 208 8.09 -7.13 -4.73
C ARG A 208 7.28 -6.20 -5.63
N ASN A 209 6.29 -5.50 -5.08
CA ASN A 209 5.48 -4.53 -5.83
C ASN A 209 6.25 -3.23 -6.12
N TRP A 210 7.37 -2.99 -5.43
CA TRP A 210 8.24 -1.82 -5.61
C TRP A 210 9.44 -2.10 -6.50
N ILE A 211 9.76 -3.37 -6.80
CA ILE A 211 10.82 -3.74 -7.74
C ILE A 211 10.25 -3.64 -9.16
N PRO A 212 10.86 -2.83 -10.06
CA PRO A 212 10.42 -2.77 -11.46
C PRO A 212 10.57 -4.14 -12.12
N THR A 213 9.44 -4.77 -12.47
CA THR A 213 9.34 -6.15 -12.99
C THR A 213 9.82 -6.33 -14.44
N LYS A 214 10.63 -5.39 -14.94
CA LYS A 214 11.13 -5.38 -16.31
C LYS A 214 12.62 -5.03 -16.37
N ILE A 215 13.44 -5.71 -15.55
CA ILE A 215 14.77 -6.03 -16.05
C ILE A 215 14.54 -7.16 -17.04
N LYS A 216 14.37 -6.83 -18.32
CA LYS A 216 14.66 -7.78 -19.39
C LYS A 216 16.12 -8.14 -19.17
N THR A 217 16.39 -9.30 -18.57
CA THR A 217 17.67 -9.95 -18.81
C THR A 217 17.77 -10.02 -20.33
N PRO A 218 18.78 -9.38 -20.95
CA PRO A 218 18.99 -9.59 -22.38
C PRO A 218 19.07 -11.10 -22.59
N PRO A 219 18.59 -11.62 -23.73
CA PRO A 219 18.80 -13.02 -24.08
C PRO A 219 20.26 -13.32 -23.79
N ARG A 220 20.53 -14.32 -22.93
CA ARG A 220 21.88 -14.82 -22.73
C ARG A 220 22.35 -15.16 -24.14
N GLU A 221 23.22 -14.32 -24.70
CA GLU A 221 23.87 -14.70 -25.94
C GLU A 221 24.53 -16.05 -25.65
N PRO A 222 24.34 -17.05 -26.53
CA PRO A 222 25.01 -18.32 -26.35
C PRO A 222 26.49 -18.01 -26.29
N VAL A 223 27.08 -18.22 -25.11
CA VAL A 223 28.52 -18.12 -24.90
C VAL A 223 29.17 -18.87 -26.06
N PRO A 224 29.99 -18.23 -26.91
CA PRO A 224 30.63 -18.92 -28.00
C PRO A 224 31.38 -20.11 -27.42
N ARG A 225 31.16 -21.30 -27.98
CA ARG A 225 31.74 -22.59 -27.57
C ARG A 225 33.27 -22.56 -27.36
N ALA A 226 33.94 -21.51 -27.83
CA ALA A 226 35.36 -21.26 -27.66
C ALA A 226 35.83 -21.14 -26.19
N VAL A 227 35.01 -20.61 -25.27
CA VAL A 227 35.45 -20.42 -23.87
C VAL A 227 35.60 -21.75 -23.12
N GLY A 228 34.76 -22.74 -23.43
CA GLY A 228 34.84 -24.09 -22.85
C GLY A 228 35.87 -25.02 -23.50
N GLU A 229 36.51 -24.60 -24.60
CA GLU A 229 37.58 -25.37 -25.25
C GLU A 229 38.97 -25.02 -24.72
N TRP A 230 39.22 -23.76 -24.35
CA TRP A 230 40.47 -23.35 -23.72
C TRP A 230 40.64 -23.98 -22.34
N GLU A 231 39.58 -24.01 -21.55
CA GLU A 231 39.59 -24.62 -20.21
C GLU A 231 39.76 -26.15 -20.26
N ARG A 232 39.17 -26.81 -21.26
CA ARG A 232 39.39 -28.26 -21.51
C ARG A 232 40.81 -28.57 -21.98
N ARG A 233 41.39 -27.75 -22.87
CA ARG A 233 42.78 -27.90 -23.31
C ARG A 233 43.78 -27.71 -22.17
N HIS A 234 43.56 -26.72 -21.30
CA HIS A 234 44.43 -26.49 -20.15
C HIS A 234 44.40 -27.63 -19.13
N MET A 235 43.23 -28.22 -18.89
CA MET A 235 43.08 -29.38 -18.01
C MET A 235 43.73 -30.65 -18.57
N GLN A 236 43.69 -30.85 -19.89
CA GLN A 236 44.37 -31.99 -20.53
C GLN A 236 45.91 -31.84 -20.50
N HIS A 237 46.43 -30.65 -20.76
CA HIS A 237 47.88 -30.40 -20.72
C HIS A 237 48.44 -30.57 -19.31
N ARG A 238 47.69 -30.16 -18.28
CA ARG A 238 48.07 -30.36 -16.87
C ARG A 238 48.08 -31.83 -16.46
N ARG A 239 47.13 -32.63 -16.95
CA ARG A 239 47.11 -34.08 -16.69
C ARG A 239 48.24 -34.84 -17.39
N GLN A 240 48.67 -34.39 -18.57
CA GLN A 240 49.82 -34.98 -19.26
C GLN A 240 51.14 -34.64 -18.56
N SER A 241 51.32 -33.40 -18.08
CA SER A 241 52.50 -33.03 -17.28
C SER A 241 52.57 -33.74 -15.91
N GLU A 242 51.42 -34.09 -15.32
CA GLU A 242 51.35 -34.89 -14.09
C GLU A 242 51.65 -36.39 -14.35
N GLN A 243 51.53 -36.88 -15.59
CA GLN A 243 51.89 -38.25 -15.95
C GLN A 243 53.37 -38.37 -16.35
N GLU A 244 53.95 -37.41 -17.07
CA GLU A 244 55.37 -37.39 -17.43
C GLU A 244 56.30 -37.24 -16.22
N THR A 245 55.85 -36.52 -15.18
CA THR A 245 56.59 -36.42 -13.90
C THR A 245 56.56 -37.70 -13.08
N ARG A 246 55.60 -38.60 -13.33
CA ARG A 246 55.46 -39.89 -12.62
C ARG A 246 56.24 -41.02 -13.28
N THR A 247 56.46 -40.96 -14.60
CA THR A 247 57.23 -41.97 -15.34
C THR A 247 58.74 -41.70 -15.32
N THR A 248 59.18 -40.49 -14.97
CA THR A 248 60.61 -40.15 -14.86
C THR A 248 61.21 -40.48 -13.47
N SER A 249 60.36 -40.80 -12.48
CA SER A 249 60.77 -41.14 -11.11
C SER A 249 60.90 -42.64 -10.83
N GLU A 250 60.68 -43.52 -11.81
CA GLU A 250 60.79 -44.99 -11.65
C GLU A 250 62.06 -45.59 -12.30
N ASP A 251 62.96 -44.78 -12.89
CA ASP A 251 64.20 -45.25 -13.53
C ASP A 251 65.49 -44.73 -12.86
N GLN A 252 65.43 -44.42 -11.55
CA GLN A 252 66.61 -44.30 -10.68
C GLN A 252 66.35 -45.02 -9.37
N GLY A 253 66.57 -46.34 -9.36
CA GLY A 253 66.35 -47.14 -8.16
C GLY A 253 66.59 -48.64 -8.32
N THR A 254 67.84 -49.01 -8.62
CA THR A 254 68.48 -50.34 -8.47
C THR A 254 68.26 -51.38 -9.58
#